data_AF-A0A3D8QT67-F1
#
_entry.id   AF-A0A3D8QT67-F1
#
_cell.length_a   1.000
_cell.length_b   1.000
_cell.length_c   1.000
_cell.angle_alpha   90.00
_cell.angle_beta   90.00
_cell.angle_gamma   90.00
#
_symmetry.space_group_name_H-M   'P 1'
#
loop_
_entity.id
_entity.type
_entity.pdbx_description
1 polymer ?
#
loop_
_entity_poly.entity_id
_entity_poly.type
_entity_poly.pdbx_seq_one_letter_code
_entity_poly.pdbx_strand_id
1 'polypeptide(L)'
;MQAVGTDMLQVGSSGSPNIKSSFDSLASDLRELADMLVAYSFKLAYENWCWATHAPTWREVWPIVETVDRPNIGLCLDTFQTAAGEWGDPTTASGQIEMSSPDLLEIQFATSLMELSQNIPCEKIYLLQISDA
;
A
#
# COMPACT_ATOMS: atom_id res chain seq x y z
N MET A 1 -8.27 8.56 17.93
CA MET A 1 -9.12 7.37 17.64
C MET A 1 -10.26 7.25 18.65
N GLN A 2 -10.01 7.05 19.94
CA GLN A 2 -11.08 6.95 20.97
C GLN A 2 -12.08 8.12 20.94
N ALA A 3 -11.59 9.37 20.88
CA ALA A 3 -12.44 10.55 20.88
C ALA A 3 -13.39 10.66 19.67
N VAL A 4 -13.07 9.98 18.56
CA VAL A 4 -13.87 9.97 17.33
C VAL A 4 -14.54 8.63 17.06
N GLY A 5 -14.44 7.66 17.99
CA GLY A 5 -15.12 6.37 17.90
C GLY A 5 -14.64 5.44 16.79
N THR A 6 -13.39 5.56 16.33
CA THR A 6 -12.79 4.65 15.33
C THR A 6 -11.75 3.73 15.95
N ASP A 7 -11.59 2.55 15.37
CA ASP A 7 -10.65 1.49 15.77
C ASP A 7 -9.54 1.23 14.74
N MET A 8 -9.58 1.89 13.58
CA MET A 8 -8.60 1.71 12.50
C MET A 8 -7.80 2.99 12.25
N LEU A 9 -6.47 2.87 12.22
CA LEU A 9 -5.53 3.90 11.79
C LEU A 9 -4.99 3.53 10.41
N GLN A 10 -5.15 4.41 9.43
CA GLN A 10 -4.49 4.28 8.14
C GLN A 10 -3.15 5.02 8.17
N VAL A 11 -2.10 4.40 7.64
CA VAL A 11 -0.77 4.99 7.49
C VAL A 11 -0.29 4.75 6.07
N GLY A 12 0.02 5.82 5.35
CA GLY A 12 0.62 5.74 4.02
C GLY A 12 2.13 5.52 4.07
N SER A 13 2.67 4.86 3.04
CA SER A 13 4.11 4.79 2.81
C SER A 13 4.67 6.20 2.56
N SER A 14 5.85 6.48 3.12
CA SER A 14 6.35 7.86 3.18
C SER A 14 7.17 8.25 1.93
N GLY A 15 6.92 9.48 1.46
CA GLY A 15 7.67 10.14 0.39
C GLY A 15 8.83 11.02 0.90
N SER A 16 9.20 10.92 2.18
CA SER A 16 10.28 11.71 2.74
C SER A 16 11.64 11.30 2.15
N PRO A 17 12.46 12.24 1.65
CA PRO A 17 13.77 11.91 1.06
C PRO A 17 14.78 11.34 2.06
N ASN A 18 14.54 11.53 3.37
CA ASN A 18 15.43 11.07 4.45
C ASN A 18 14.88 9.84 5.17
N ILE A 19 13.84 9.19 4.63
CA ILE A 19 13.32 7.95 5.22
C ILE A 19 14.38 6.84 5.13
N LYS A 20 14.35 5.89 6.09
CA LYS A 20 15.20 4.70 6.05
C LYS A 20 14.85 3.86 4.81
N SER A 21 15.85 3.37 4.10
CA SER A 21 15.67 2.55 2.88
C SER A 21 15.48 1.05 3.15
N SER A 22 15.81 0.58 4.35
CA SER A 22 15.68 -0.82 4.72
C SER A 22 14.23 -1.16 5.03
N PHE A 23 13.67 -2.15 4.32
CA PHE A 23 12.32 -2.66 4.60
C PHE A 23 12.21 -3.27 6.00
N ASP A 24 13.27 -3.87 6.53
CA ASP A 24 13.31 -4.34 7.94
C ASP A 24 13.16 -3.18 8.92
N SER A 25 13.77 -2.03 8.61
CA SER A 25 13.64 -0.84 9.44
C SER A 25 12.22 -0.27 9.39
N LEU A 26 11.61 -0.23 8.20
CA LEU A 26 10.21 0.19 8.03
C LEU A 26 9.26 -0.76 8.77
N ALA A 27 9.47 -2.07 8.63
CA ALA A 27 8.70 -3.08 9.35
C ALA A 27 8.89 -2.98 10.87
N SER A 28 10.10 -2.66 11.34
CA SER A 28 10.34 -2.43 12.77
C SER A 28 9.54 -1.24 13.31
N ASP A 29 9.52 -0.12 12.59
CA ASP A 29 8.80 1.08 13.01
C ASP A 29 7.27 0.82 13.01
N LEU A 30 6.75 0.11 11.99
CA LEU A 30 5.33 -0.28 11.92
C LEU A 30 4.96 -1.32 12.98
N ARG A 31 5.88 -2.23 13.35
CA ARG A 31 5.68 -3.20 14.42
C ARG A 31 5.54 -2.53 15.77
N GLU A 32 6.37 -1.53 16.05
CA GLU A 32 6.27 -0.72 17.27
C GLU A 32 4.91 -0.01 17.33
N LEU A 33 4.47 0.60 16.22
CA LEU A 33 3.15 1.22 16.14
C LEU A 33 2.02 0.22 16.34
N ALA A 34 2.08 -0.95 15.69
CA ALA A 34 1.09 -2.01 15.85
C ALA A 34 1.01 -2.48 17.31
N ASP A 35 2.14 -2.65 17.99
CA ASP A 35 2.21 -3.02 19.41
C ASP A 35 1.58 -1.97 20.33
N MET A 36 1.78 -0.67 20.05
CA MET A 36 1.11 0.41 20.79
C MET A 36 -0.41 0.37 20.64
N LEU A 37 -0.91 0.03 19.45
CA LEU A 37 -2.34 -0.02 19.14
C LEU A 37 -3.06 -1.19 19.83
N VAL A 38 -2.37 -2.29 20.14
CA VAL A 38 -2.94 -3.47 20.82
C VAL A 38 -3.58 -3.11 22.16
N ALA A 39 -2.97 -2.22 22.94
CA ALA A 39 -3.47 -1.80 24.25
C ALA A 39 -4.89 -1.19 24.21
N TYR A 40 -5.33 -0.77 23.03
CA TYR A 40 -6.63 -0.13 22.78
C TYR A 40 -7.54 -0.95 21.85
N SER A 41 -7.15 -2.18 21.50
CA SER A 41 -7.83 -3.00 20.48
C SER A 41 -7.93 -2.30 19.11
N PHE A 42 -6.93 -1.49 18.76
CA PHE A 42 -6.88 -0.79 17.49
C PHE A 42 -6.09 -1.55 16.42
N LYS A 43 -6.42 -1.26 15.17
CA LYS A 43 -5.85 -1.85 13.96
C LYS A 43 -5.10 -0.82 13.13
N LEU A 44 -4.11 -1.29 12.39
CA LEU A 44 -3.29 -0.51 11.47
C LEU A 44 -3.54 -0.99 10.03
N ALA A 45 -3.94 -0.08 9.14
CA ALA A 45 -4.03 -0.33 7.70
C ALA A 45 -2.89 0.43 7.00
N TYR A 46 -1.93 -0.28 6.43
CA TYR A 46 -0.80 0.31 5.72
C TYR A 46 -1.11 0.43 4.23
N GLU A 47 -0.89 1.61 3.65
CA GLU A 47 -1.23 1.95 2.27
C GLU A 47 0.03 2.24 1.47
N ASN A 48 0.13 1.74 0.24
CA ASN A 48 1.14 2.21 -0.70
C ASN A 48 0.71 3.55 -1.31
N TRP A 49 1.55 4.58 -1.20
CA TRP A 49 1.38 5.80 -1.98
C TRP A 49 2.29 5.74 -3.18
N CYS A 50 1.76 5.92 -4.40
CA CYS A 50 2.53 5.73 -5.64
C CYS A 50 3.74 6.67 -5.80
N TRP A 51 3.81 7.73 -4.99
CA TRP A 51 4.95 8.66 -4.90
C TRP A 51 5.88 8.41 -3.69
N ALA A 52 5.72 7.29 -2.97
CA ALA A 52 6.56 6.96 -1.84
C ALA A 52 8.01 6.68 -2.26
N THR A 53 8.97 7.01 -1.39
CA THR A 53 10.40 6.95 -1.72
C THR A 53 10.91 5.52 -1.90
N HIS A 54 10.35 4.56 -1.15
CA HIS A 54 10.83 3.16 -1.16
C HIS A 54 9.73 2.09 -1.23
N ALA A 55 8.46 2.44 -1.07
CA ALA A 55 7.37 1.46 -1.16
C ALA A 55 6.12 2.02 -1.87
N PRO A 56 6.25 2.40 -3.16
CA PRO A 56 5.13 2.93 -3.94
C PRO A 56 4.08 1.92 -4.41
N THR A 57 4.40 0.61 -4.43
CA THR A 57 3.51 -0.43 -4.96
C THR A 57 3.00 -1.38 -3.88
N TRP A 58 1.90 -2.09 -4.17
CA TRP A 58 1.40 -3.16 -3.30
C TRP A 58 2.46 -4.26 -3.07
N ARG A 59 3.29 -4.54 -4.08
CA ARG A 59 4.38 -5.54 -4.02
C ARG A 59 5.47 -5.15 -3.02
N GLU A 60 5.69 -3.87 -2.80
CA GLU A 60 6.69 -3.39 -1.85
C GLU A 60 6.15 -3.29 -0.44
N VAL A 61 4.90 -2.84 -0.26
CA VAL A 61 4.31 -2.74 1.09
C VAL A 61 3.90 -4.10 1.67
N TRP A 62 3.57 -5.09 0.84
CA TRP A 62 3.15 -6.41 1.34
C TRP A 62 4.25 -7.15 2.14
N PRO A 63 5.49 -7.31 1.64
CA PRO A 63 6.59 -7.91 2.41
C PRO A 63 6.89 -7.16 3.72
N ILE A 64 6.70 -5.84 3.74
CA ILE A 64 6.84 -5.05 4.97
C ILE A 64 5.78 -5.46 5.99
N VAL A 65 4.49 -5.52 5.59
CA VAL A 65 3.39 -5.94 6.46
C VAL A 65 3.54 -7.39 6.93
N GLU A 66 4.00 -8.29 6.05
CA GLU A 66 4.32 -9.67 6.41
C GLU A 66 5.43 -9.72 7.48
N THR A 67 6.50 -8.94 7.29
CA THR A 67 7.64 -8.86 8.22
C THR A 67 7.27 -8.26 9.58
N VAL A 68 6.27 -7.36 9.64
CA VAL A 68 5.78 -6.81 10.91
C VAL A 68 5.31 -7.92 11.86
N ASP A 69 4.70 -8.98 11.31
CA ASP A 69 4.24 -10.16 12.04
C ASP A 69 3.38 -9.81 13.27
N ARG A 70 2.28 -9.09 13.01
CA ARG A 70 1.25 -8.77 14.01
C ARG A 70 -0.16 -9.06 13.48
N PRO A 71 -1.08 -9.46 14.37
CA PRO A 71 -2.45 -9.77 13.97
C PRO A 71 -3.30 -8.51 13.69
N ASN A 72 -2.90 -7.34 14.19
CA ASN A 72 -3.64 -6.08 14.07
C ASN A 72 -3.09 -5.13 13.00
N ILE A 73 -2.30 -5.64 12.06
CA ILE A 73 -1.86 -4.91 10.86
C ILE A 73 -2.32 -5.63 9.59
N GLY A 74 -2.81 -4.84 8.63
CA GLY A 74 -3.19 -5.24 7.29
C GLY A 74 -2.94 -4.10 6.29
N LEU A 75 -3.40 -4.28 5.07
CA LEU A 75 -3.29 -3.33 3.98
C LEU A 75 -4.57 -2.50 3.82
N CYS A 76 -4.37 -1.24 3.44
CA CYS A 76 -5.34 -0.46 2.70
C CYS A 76 -4.97 -0.56 1.21
N LEU A 77 -5.86 -1.12 0.40
CA LEU A 77 -5.72 -1.14 -1.04
C LEU A 77 -6.51 0.03 -1.63
N ASP A 78 -5.81 0.97 -2.24
CA ASP A 78 -6.41 2.14 -2.88
C ASP A 78 -6.34 2.02 -4.41
N THR A 79 -7.49 2.19 -5.08
CA THR A 79 -7.60 2.06 -6.53
C THR A 79 -6.82 3.13 -7.29
N PHE A 80 -6.81 4.37 -6.81
CA PHE A 80 -6.03 5.45 -7.41
C PHE A 80 -4.54 5.21 -7.22
N GLN A 81 -4.08 4.87 -6.01
CA GLN A 81 -2.65 4.65 -5.76
C GLN A 81 -2.09 3.52 -6.62
N THR A 82 -2.83 2.42 -6.74
CA THR A 82 -2.43 1.28 -7.58
C THR A 82 -2.41 1.67 -9.07
N ALA A 83 -3.46 2.34 -9.55
CA ALA A 83 -3.53 2.76 -10.96
C ALA A 83 -2.50 3.84 -11.31
N ALA A 84 -2.29 4.84 -10.45
CA ALA A 84 -1.32 5.92 -10.66
C ALA A 84 0.14 5.44 -10.56
N GLY A 85 0.40 4.33 -9.87
CA GLY A 85 1.74 3.73 -9.81
C GLY A 85 2.04 2.75 -10.96
N GLU A 86 1.02 2.11 -11.52
CA GLU A 86 1.21 0.96 -12.44
C GLU A 86 0.55 1.11 -13.81
N TRP A 87 -0.28 2.13 -14.04
CA TRP A 87 -1.02 2.30 -15.29
C TRP A 87 -1.09 3.75 -15.80
N GLY A 88 -1.45 4.69 -14.95
CA GLY A 88 -1.62 6.10 -15.29
C GLY A 88 -0.31 6.88 -15.18
N ASP A 89 -0.14 7.87 -16.06
CA ASP A 89 0.92 8.88 -15.95
C ASP A 89 0.39 10.23 -16.44
N PRO A 90 0.13 11.21 -15.56
CA PRO A 90 -0.41 12.50 -15.96
C PRO A 90 0.59 13.39 -16.71
N THR A 91 1.86 12.97 -16.82
CA THR A 91 2.91 13.70 -17.54
C THR A 91 2.99 13.34 -19.02
N THR A 92 2.31 12.27 -19.45
CA THR A 92 2.26 11.82 -20.84
C THR A 92 1.03 12.35 -21.57
N ALA A 93 1.08 12.43 -22.89
CA ALA A 93 -0.04 12.93 -23.69
C ALA A 93 -1.27 12.00 -23.65
N SER A 94 -1.05 10.70 -23.45
CA SER A 94 -2.12 9.70 -23.33
C SER A 94 -2.72 9.62 -21.92
N GLY A 95 -2.05 10.16 -20.91
CA GLY A 95 -2.41 9.97 -19.49
C GLY A 95 -2.04 8.59 -18.95
N GLN A 96 -1.27 7.81 -19.70
CA GLN A 96 -0.86 6.44 -19.38
C GLN A 96 0.66 6.32 -19.41
N ILE A 97 1.19 5.35 -18.67
CA ILE A 97 2.61 4.97 -18.75
C ILE A 97 2.94 4.57 -20.19
N GLU A 98 3.96 5.19 -20.78
CA GLU A 98 4.35 4.92 -22.16
C GLU A 98 5.04 3.55 -22.29
N MET A 99 4.44 2.68 -23.09
CA MET A 99 4.92 1.34 -23.41
C MET A 99 5.10 1.15 -24.91
N SER A 100 5.78 0.07 -25.32
CA SER A 100 5.92 -0.29 -26.74
C SER A 100 4.59 -0.58 -27.44
N SER A 101 3.55 -0.97 -26.69
CA SER A 101 2.16 -0.96 -27.14
C SER A 101 1.17 -0.77 -25.98
N PRO A 102 -0.04 -0.22 -26.23
CA PRO A 102 -1.09 -0.09 -25.21
C PRO A 102 -1.54 -1.44 -24.63
N ASP A 103 -1.66 -2.48 -25.46
CA ASP A 103 -2.06 -3.82 -25.02
C ASP A 103 -1.12 -4.40 -23.96
N LEU A 104 0.19 -4.07 -24.04
CA LEU A 104 1.17 -4.55 -23.06
C LEU A 104 0.96 -3.91 -21.69
N LEU A 105 0.58 -2.63 -21.64
CA LEU A 105 0.28 -1.95 -20.37
C LEU A 105 -0.95 -2.58 -19.70
N GLU A 106 -2.00 -2.84 -20.47
CA GLU A 106 -3.21 -3.50 -19.97
C GLU A 106 -2.92 -4.92 -19.45
N ILE A 107 -2.12 -5.70 -20.19
CA ILE A 107 -1.69 -7.05 -19.78
C ILE A 107 -0.86 -6.99 -18.48
N GLN A 108 0.07 -6.05 -18.37
CA GLN A 108 0.92 -5.91 -17.17
C GLN A 108 0.09 -5.53 -15.95
N PHE A 109 -0.81 -4.56 -16.08
CA PHE A 109 -1.67 -4.14 -14.98
C PHE A 109 -2.63 -5.26 -14.55
N ALA A 110 -3.26 -5.95 -15.50
CA ALA A 110 -4.13 -7.09 -15.21
C ALA A 110 -3.36 -8.23 -14.52
N THR A 111 -2.15 -8.52 -14.97
CA THR A 111 -1.26 -9.51 -14.34
C THR A 111 -0.93 -9.10 -12.91
N SER A 112 -0.68 -7.81 -12.68
CA SER A 112 -0.41 -7.28 -11.36
C SER A 112 -1.56 -7.47 -10.37
N LEU A 113 -2.77 -7.14 -10.78
CA LEU A 113 -3.97 -7.34 -9.96
C LEU A 113 -4.25 -8.84 -9.71
N MET A 114 -3.98 -9.69 -10.70
CA MET A 114 -4.08 -11.14 -10.53
C MET A 114 -3.08 -11.63 -9.48
N GLU A 115 -1.81 -11.22 -9.56
CA GLU A 115 -0.79 -11.57 -8.57
C GLU A 115 -1.15 -11.07 -7.17
N LEU A 116 -1.66 -9.84 -7.04
CA LEU A 116 -2.16 -9.30 -5.77
C LEU A 116 -3.20 -10.25 -5.18
N SER A 117 -4.19 -10.64 -5.98
CA SER A 117 -5.29 -11.51 -5.52
C SER A 117 -4.85 -12.92 -5.14
N GLN A 118 -3.74 -13.40 -5.69
CA GLN A 118 -3.20 -14.74 -5.41
C GLN A 118 -2.26 -14.76 -4.21
N ASN A 119 -1.56 -13.66 -3.94
CA ASN A 119 -0.48 -13.61 -2.95
C ASN A 119 -0.89 -12.95 -1.63
N ILE A 120 -1.91 -12.09 -1.62
CA ILE A 120 -2.34 -11.38 -0.41
C ILE A 120 -3.55 -12.10 0.21
N PRO A 121 -3.43 -12.61 1.45
CA PRO A 121 -4.57 -13.20 2.16
C PRO A 121 -5.69 -12.17 2.36
N CYS A 122 -6.94 -12.57 2.13
CA CYS A 122 -8.07 -11.64 2.19
C CYS A 122 -8.28 -11.03 3.59
N GLU A 123 -7.93 -11.76 4.65
CA GLU A 123 -7.95 -11.28 6.03
C GLU A 123 -6.92 -10.19 6.33
N LYS A 124 -5.93 -10.01 5.45
CA LYS A 124 -4.95 -8.92 5.53
C LYS A 124 -5.37 -7.69 4.75
N ILE A 125 -6.51 -7.70 4.04
CA ILE A 125 -7.06 -6.51 3.39
C ILE A 125 -8.08 -5.90 4.34
N TYR A 126 -7.66 -4.84 5.05
CA TYR A 126 -8.51 -4.19 6.07
C TYR A 126 -9.45 -3.15 5.46
N LEU A 127 -9.02 -2.52 4.37
CA LEU A 127 -9.77 -1.50 3.67
C LEU A 127 -9.51 -1.59 2.18
N LEU A 128 -10.59 -1.62 1.38
CA LEU A 128 -10.55 -1.33 -0.05
C LEU A 128 -11.09 0.09 -0.24
N GLN A 129 -10.21 1.01 -0.60
CA GLN A 129 -10.54 2.40 -0.85
C GLN A 129 -10.74 2.61 -2.36
N ILE A 130 -11.98 2.88 -2.75
CA ILE A 130 -12.31 3.24 -4.13
C ILE A 130 -12.15 4.75 -4.25
N SER A 131 -11.00 5.17 -4.74
CA SER A 131 -10.63 6.57 -4.93
C SER A 131 -10.60 6.91 -6.41
N ASP A 132 -11.06 8.12 -6.73
CA ASP A 132 -10.85 8.79 -8.00
C ASP A 132 -9.64 9.73 -7.94
N ALA A 133 -9.24 10.23 -9.11
CA ALA A 133 -8.12 11.16 -9.33
C ALA A 133 -8.60 12.62 -9.32
#